data_AF-A0A3N9V8N5-F1
#
_entry.id   AF-A0A3N9V8N5-F1
#
_cell.length_a   1.000
_cell.length_b   1.000
_cell.length_c   1.000
_cell.angle_alpha   90.00
_cell.angle_beta   90.00
_cell.angle_gamma   90.00
#
_symmetry.space_group_name_H-M   'P 1'
#
loop_
_entity.id
_entity.type
_entity.pdbx_description
1 polymer ?
#
loop_
_entity_poly.entity_id
_entity_poly.type
_entity_poly.pdbx_seq_one_letter_code
_entity_poly.pdbx_strand_id
1 'polypeptide(L)'
;MTTPTNDSEKGLETLAVDSAAPTNFIRNIIDEDLRTGKHDTIVTRFPPEPNGYLHIGHAKSICLNFGLARDYSGRCHLRLDDTNPTKEDVEYIETIKDSVRWLGFDWGEHLYHAS
;
A
#
# COMPACT_ATOMS: atom_id res chain seq x y z
N MET A 1 -9.42 62.59 8.97
CA MET A 1 -9.88 61.47 9.84
C MET A 1 -9.93 60.23 8.94
N THR A 2 -8.82 59.54 8.67
CA THR A 2 -8.30 58.37 9.43
C THR A 2 -9.32 57.27 9.76
N THR A 3 -9.51 56.37 8.77
CA THR A 3 -9.56 54.88 8.85
C THR A 3 -10.70 54.20 9.65
N PRO A 4 -10.88 52.86 9.55
CA PRO A 4 -11.48 52.10 8.42
C PRO A 4 -12.41 50.97 8.96
N THR A 5 -12.55 49.87 8.18
CA THR A 5 -12.95 48.49 8.57
C THR A 5 -14.43 48.20 8.83
N ASN A 6 -15.02 47.28 8.04
CA ASN A 6 -14.99 45.86 8.42
C ASN A 6 -15.38 44.94 7.24
N ASP A 7 -14.40 44.54 6.43
CA ASP A 7 -14.51 43.32 5.62
C ASP A 7 -14.19 42.14 6.53
N SER A 8 -15.20 41.35 6.89
CA SER A 8 -15.05 40.17 7.74
C SER A 8 -16.21 39.20 7.54
N GLU A 9 -16.26 38.52 6.39
CA GLU A 9 -16.81 37.17 6.35
C GLU A 9 -15.85 36.24 5.62
N LYS A 10 -15.18 35.41 6.43
CA LYS A 10 -14.30 34.32 6.03
C LYS A 10 -15.08 33.30 5.20
N GLY A 11 -14.74 33.17 3.93
CA GLY A 11 -14.77 31.87 3.24
C GLY A 11 -13.45 31.17 3.52
N LEU A 12 -13.42 30.27 4.52
CA LEU A 12 -12.28 29.41 4.77
C LEU A 12 -12.24 28.35 3.66
N GLU A 13 -11.66 28.68 2.52
CA GLU A 13 -11.20 27.67 1.57
C GLU A 13 -10.13 26.85 2.31
N THR A 14 -10.54 25.66 2.74
CA THR A 14 -9.59 24.63 3.12
C THR A 14 -8.83 24.31 1.86
N LEU A 15 -7.62 24.88 1.74
CA LEU A 15 -6.60 24.34 0.86
C LEU A 15 -6.40 22.90 1.31
N ALA A 16 -7.06 21.98 0.60
CA ALA A 16 -6.69 20.59 0.64
C ALA A 16 -5.21 20.59 0.29
N VAL A 17 -4.37 20.31 1.28
CA VAL A 17 -3.00 19.90 1.03
C VAL A 17 -3.16 18.61 0.26
N ASP A 18 -3.16 18.73 -1.07
CA ASP A 18 -3.03 17.60 -1.96
C ASP A 18 -1.60 17.11 -1.74
N SER A 19 -1.43 16.31 -0.69
CA SER A 19 -0.22 15.55 -0.45
C SER A 19 -0.23 14.44 -1.50
N ALA A 20 -0.07 14.83 -2.77
CA ALA A 20 0.10 13.92 -3.88
C ALA A 20 1.20 12.95 -3.44
N ALA A 21 0.82 11.69 -3.24
CA ALA A 21 1.74 10.67 -2.77
C ALA A 21 2.98 10.69 -3.69
N PRO A 22 4.20 10.48 -3.16
CA PRO A 22 5.41 10.56 -3.97
C PRO A 22 5.25 9.78 -5.26
N THR A 23 5.31 10.50 -6.39
CA THR A 23 5.12 9.88 -7.71
C THR A 23 6.30 8.98 -8.02
N ASN A 24 6.02 7.84 -8.65
CA ASN A 24 7.01 6.90 -9.13
C ASN A 24 6.51 6.27 -10.44
N PHE A 25 7.41 5.64 -11.19
CA PHE A 25 7.08 5.11 -12.52
C PHE A 25 5.97 4.04 -12.49
N ILE A 26 5.78 3.33 -11.38
CA ILE A 26 4.73 2.31 -11.22
C ILE A 26 3.35 2.98 -11.15
N ARG A 27 3.23 4.10 -10.41
CA ARG A 27 2.00 4.89 -10.36
C ARG A 27 1.60 5.38 -11.75
N ASN A 28 2.55 5.91 -12.52
CA ASN A 28 2.27 6.37 -13.89
C ASN A 28 1.73 5.24 -14.79
N ILE A 29 2.24 4.02 -14.64
CA ILE A 29 1.74 2.85 -15.39
C ILE A 29 0.32 2.48 -14.93
N ILE A 30 0.08 2.48 -13.61
CA ILE A 30 -1.25 2.22 -13.05
C ILE A 30 -2.26 3.25 -13.54
N ASP A 31 -1.92 4.54 -13.48
CA ASP A 31 -2.79 5.65 -13.89
C ASP A 31 -3.19 5.50 -15.35
N GLU A 32 -2.24 5.16 -16.23
CA GLU A 32 -2.50 4.95 -17.65
C GLU A 32 -3.37 3.70 -17.90
N ASP A 33 -3.09 2.59 -17.22
CA ASP A 33 -3.86 1.36 -17.35
C ASP A 33 -5.32 1.54 -16.88
N LEU A 34 -5.54 2.31 -15.80
CA LEU A 34 -6.89 2.65 -15.32
C LEU A 34 -7.58 3.65 -16.26
N ARG A 35 -6.86 4.69 -16.73
CA ARG A 35 -7.39 5.71 -17.65
C ARG A 35 -7.82 5.13 -18.99
N THR A 36 -7.09 4.14 -19.49
CA THR A 36 -7.39 3.44 -20.75
C THR A 36 -8.44 2.34 -20.59
N GLY A 37 -8.83 2.02 -19.35
CA GLY A 37 -9.75 0.92 -19.05
C GLY A 37 -9.15 -0.47 -19.32
N LYS A 38 -7.81 -0.59 -19.37
CA LYS A 38 -7.15 -1.89 -19.50
C LYS A 38 -7.40 -2.76 -18.27
N HIS A 39 -7.52 -2.13 -17.11
CA HIS A 39 -7.93 -2.76 -15.85
C HIS A 39 -8.96 -1.86 -15.15
N ASP A 40 -10.00 -2.46 -14.56
CA ASP A 40 -11.03 -1.73 -13.81
C ASP A 40 -10.56 -1.36 -12.39
N THR A 41 -9.71 -2.19 -11.80
CA THR A 41 -9.18 -2.04 -10.43
C THR A 41 -7.77 -2.62 -10.34
N ILE A 42 -6.99 -2.18 -9.35
CA ILE A 42 -5.67 -2.73 -9.11
C ILE A 42 -5.69 -3.86 -8.08
N VAL A 43 -4.89 -4.89 -8.35
CA VAL A 43 -4.62 -5.99 -7.44
C VAL A 43 -3.11 -6.20 -7.37
N THR A 44 -2.53 -5.96 -6.20
CA THR A 44 -1.10 -6.17 -5.95
C THR A 44 -0.89 -7.42 -5.07
N ARG A 45 0.37 -7.84 -4.91
CA ARG A 45 0.71 -8.88 -3.92
C ARG A 45 2.10 -8.67 -3.35
N PHE A 46 2.26 -8.97 -2.07
CA PHE A 46 3.56 -9.18 -1.42
C PHE A 46 3.78 -10.70 -1.24
N PRO A 47 4.70 -11.32 -2.01
CA PRO A 47 4.89 -12.77 -2.03
C PRO A 47 6.21 -13.22 -1.38
N PRO A 48 6.39 -13.14 -0.04
CA PRO A 48 7.61 -13.61 0.61
C PRO A 48 7.67 -15.14 0.65
N GLU A 49 8.87 -15.71 0.52
CA GLU A 49 9.14 -17.10 0.86
C GLU A 49 9.22 -17.26 2.39
N PRO A 50 8.49 -18.20 3.02
CA PRO A 50 8.49 -18.35 4.48
C PRO A 50 9.67 -19.22 4.95
N ASN A 51 10.90 -18.84 4.58
CA ASN A 51 12.14 -19.54 4.91
C ASN A 51 13.19 -18.67 5.64
N GLY A 52 12.79 -17.48 6.09
CA GLY A 52 13.63 -16.55 6.84
C GLY A 52 12.87 -15.32 7.31
N TYR A 53 13.46 -14.57 8.25
CA TYR A 53 12.84 -13.34 8.76
C TYR A 53 12.92 -12.18 7.76
N LEU A 54 11.87 -11.35 7.76
CA LEU A 54 11.88 -10.14 6.96
C LEU A 54 12.86 -9.11 7.53
N HIS A 55 13.75 -8.60 6.69
CA HIS A 55 14.57 -7.42 6.99
C HIS A 55 14.01 -6.13 6.36
N ILE A 56 14.65 -4.99 6.65
CA ILE A 56 14.22 -3.64 6.20
C ILE A 56 14.04 -3.50 4.68
N GLY A 57 14.71 -4.34 3.88
CA GLY A 57 14.52 -4.37 2.42
C GLY A 57 13.10 -4.76 2.03
N HIS A 58 12.49 -5.69 2.77
CA HIS A 58 11.10 -6.09 2.56
C HIS A 58 10.11 -4.98 2.90
N ALA A 59 10.44 -4.10 3.86
CA ALA A 59 9.57 -2.96 4.18
C ALA A 59 9.28 -2.10 2.94
N LYS A 60 10.26 -1.92 2.04
CA LYS A 60 10.04 -1.23 0.76
C LYS A 60 8.99 -1.93 -0.10
N SER A 61 9.07 -3.26 -0.21
CA SER A 61 8.12 -4.05 -1.01
C SER A 61 6.72 -4.06 -0.38
N ILE A 62 6.63 -4.16 0.95
CA ILE A 62 5.36 -4.10 1.70
C ILE A 62 4.71 -2.73 1.48
N CYS A 63 5.42 -1.65 1.81
CA CYS A 63 4.89 -0.29 1.66
C CYS A 63 4.50 0.03 0.21
N LEU A 64 5.23 -0.49 -0.78
CA LEU A 64 4.87 -0.33 -2.17
C LEU A 64 3.57 -1.07 -2.52
N ASN A 65 3.50 -2.38 -2.27
CA ASN A 65 2.36 -3.19 -2.73
C ASN A 65 1.07 -2.84 -1.97
N PHE A 66 1.13 -2.80 -0.64
CA PHE A 66 -0.03 -2.45 0.19
C PHE A 66 -0.37 -0.96 0.10
N GLY A 67 0.64 -0.09 0.02
CA GLY A 67 0.42 1.35 -0.15
C GLY A 67 -0.26 1.68 -1.49
N LEU A 68 0.17 1.06 -2.59
CA LEU A 68 -0.52 1.21 -3.88
C LEU A 68 -1.96 0.73 -3.79
N ALA A 69 -2.21 -0.49 -3.27
CA ALA A 69 -3.57 -1.00 -3.12
C ALA A 69 -4.46 -0.04 -2.32
N ARG A 70 -3.97 0.51 -1.21
CA ARG A 70 -4.70 1.51 -0.41
C ARG A 70 -4.97 2.79 -1.20
N ASP A 71 -3.95 3.36 -1.82
CA ASP A 71 -4.04 4.67 -2.48
C ASP A 71 -4.99 4.66 -3.69
N TYR A 72 -5.13 3.50 -4.35
CA TYR A 72 -6.02 3.32 -5.51
C TYR A 72 -7.32 2.58 -5.17
N SER A 73 -7.65 2.41 -3.87
CA SER A 73 -8.84 1.66 -3.44
C SER A 73 -8.94 0.26 -4.05
N GLY A 74 -7.80 -0.38 -4.31
CA GLY A 74 -7.68 -1.76 -4.76
C GLY A 74 -7.48 -2.72 -3.59
N ARG A 75 -6.90 -3.89 -3.88
CA ARG A 75 -6.55 -4.89 -2.86
C ARG A 75 -5.13 -5.41 -3.02
N CYS A 76 -4.50 -5.79 -1.91
CA CYS A 76 -3.19 -6.41 -1.89
C CYS A 76 -3.30 -7.79 -1.24
N HIS A 77 -2.77 -8.81 -1.92
CA HIS A 77 -2.70 -10.16 -1.38
C HIS A 77 -1.41 -10.35 -0.58
N LEU A 78 -1.50 -10.97 0.59
CA LEU A 78 -0.34 -11.59 1.25
C LEU A 78 -0.27 -13.03 0.76
N ARG A 79 0.74 -13.37 -0.03
CA ARG A 79 0.91 -14.73 -0.55
C ARG A 79 2.19 -15.35 0.01
N LEU A 80 2.08 -16.37 0.82
CA LEU A 80 3.24 -17.12 1.28
C LEU A 80 3.70 -18.01 0.11
N ASP A 81 4.90 -17.76 -0.42
CA ASP A 81 5.44 -18.52 -1.54
C ASP A 81 6.12 -19.81 -1.03
N ASP A 82 5.28 -20.73 -0.58
CA ASP A 82 5.61 -21.95 0.16
C ASP A 82 5.77 -23.18 -0.77
N THR A 83 6.61 -23.03 -1.80
CA THR A 83 6.87 -24.09 -2.78
C THR A 83 8.07 -24.99 -2.43
N ASN A 84 8.75 -24.74 -1.31
CA ASN A 84 9.92 -25.48 -0.87
C ASN A 84 9.72 -26.12 0.53
N PRO A 85 9.18 -27.36 0.58
CA PRO A 85 8.75 -28.00 1.81
C PRO A 85 9.88 -28.31 2.81
N THR A 86 11.15 -28.13 2.43
CA THR A 86 12.30 -28.41 3.30
C THR A 86 12.80 -27.20 4.08
N LYS A 87 12.36 -25.99 3.72
CA LYS A 87 12.86 -24.73 4.29
C LYS A 87 11.79 -23.90 4.98
N GLU A 88 10.57 -24.41 5.05
CA GLU A 88 9.41 -23.69 5.53
C GLU A 88 9.15 -24.00 7.00
N ASP A 89 9.00 -22.95 7.79
CA ASP A 89 8.62 -23.05 9.19
C ASP A 89 7.39 -22.16 9.45
N VAL A 90 6.48 -22.66 10.27
CA VAL A 90 5.32 -21.91 10.77
C VAL A 90 5.79 -20.63 11.48
N GLU A 91 6.96 -20.65 12.12
CA GLU A 91 7.56 -19.46 12.72
C GLU A 91 7.75 -18.32 11.69
N TYR A 92 8.28 -18.61 10.51
CA TYR A 92 8.49 -17.59 9.48
C TYR A 92 7.17 -17.05 8.94
N ILE A 93 6.16 -17.93 8.80
CA ILE A 93 4.81 -17.53 8.39
C ILE A 93 4.23 -16.50 9.37
N GLU A 94 4.28 -16.78 10.66
CA GLU A 94 3.72 -15.88 11.67
C GLU A 94 4.51 -14.58 11.79
N THR A 95 5.84 -14.62 11.76
CA THR A 95 6.65 -13.40 11.78
C THR A 95 6.47 -12.51 10.54
N ILE A 96 6.22 -13.10 9.36
CA ILE A 96 5.86 -12.38 8.14
C ILE A 96 4.52 -11.64 8.35
N LYS A 97 3.50 -12.34 8.82
CA LYS A 97 2.16 -11.78 9.09
C LYS A 97 2.24 -10.63 10.10
N ASP A 98 2.98 -10.84 11.18
CA ASP A 98 3.14 -9.83 12.24
C ASP A 98 3.92 -8.61 11.75
N SER A 99 4.94 -8.80 10.92
CA SER A 99 5.70 -7.68 10.34
C SER A 99 4.85 -6.81 9.42
N VAL A 100 3.99 -7.41 8.60
CA VAL A 100 3.07 -6.67 7.72
C VAL A 100 2.06 -5.88 8.56
N ARG A 101 1.48 -6.49 9.60
CA ARG A 101 0.57 -5.80 10.54
C ARG A 101 1.26 -4.70 11.34
N TRP A 102 2.49 -4.94 11.80
CA TRP A 102 3.29 -3.98 12.56
C TRP A 102 3.59 -2.71 11.74
N LEU A 103 3.78 -2.86 10.42
CA LEU A 103 3.90 -1.74 9.50
C LEU A 103 2.57 -1.01 9.20
N GLY A 104 1.46 -1.46 9.78
CA GLY A 104 0.14 -0.83 9.66
C GLY A 104 -0.66 -1.25 8.43
N PHE A 105 -0.31 -2.38 7.82
CA PHE A 105 -1.04 -2.92 6.66
C PHE A 105 -1.85 -4.16 7.02
N ASP A 106 -2.91 -4.39 6.24
CA ASP A 106 -3.80 -5.55 6.37
C ASP A 106 -4.08 -6.12 4.98
N TRP A 107 -4.12 -7.44 4.88
CA TRP A 107 -4.50 -8.18 3.68
C TRP A 107 -5.99 -8.56 3.68
N GLY A 108 -6.72 -8.30 4.77
CA GLY A 108 -8.12 -8.67 4.93
C GLY A 108 -8.32 -10.17 4.79
N GLU A 109 -9.20 -10.58 3.89
CA GLU A 109 -9.45 -11.99 3.56
C GLU A 109 -8.43 -12.58 2.55
N HIS A 110 -7.50 -11.77 2.05
CA HIS A 110 -6.61 -12.11 0.93
C HIS A 110 -5.27 -12.71 1.37
N LEU A 111 -5.31 -13.67 2.29
CA LEU A 111 -4.17 -14.52 2.64
C LEU A 111 -4.18 -15.77 1.75
N TYR A 112 -3.07 -16.02 1.06
CA TYR A 112 -2.92 -17.16 0.16
C TYR A 112 -1.60 -17.90 0.38
N HIS A 113 -1.59 -19.16 -0.02
CA HIS A 113 -0.41 -20.02 -0.12
C HIS A 113 -0.18 -20.35 -1.61
N ALA A 114 1.06 -20.60 -2.00
CA ALA A 114 1.39 -20.98 -3.37
C ALA A 114 1.21 -22.49 -3.61
N SER A 115 1.29 -23.30 -2.55
CA SER A 115 1.08 -24.75 -2.53
C SER A 115 -0.36 -25.21 -2.86
#